data_AF-A0A2X4TJV6-F1
#
_entry.id   AF-A0A2X4TJV6-F1
#
_cell.length_a   1.000
_cell.length_b   1.000
_cell.length_c   1.000
_cell.angle_alpha   90.00
_cell.angle_beta   90.00
_cell.angle_gamma   90.00
#
_symmetry.space_group_name_H-M   'P 1'
#
loop_
_entity.id
_entity.type
_entity.pdbx_description
1 polymer ?
#
loop_
_entity_poly.entity_id
_entity_poly.type
_entity_poly.pdbx_seq_one_letter_code
_entity_poly.pdbx_strand_id
1 'polypeptide(L)' 'MLNPDYRPRIAFLEEPCKTRDDSCAFARETGIAIAWDESLREPDFVFEAQEGVSAVVIKPMLTGALDKVRAQVAAAHALG' A
#
# COMPACT_ATOMS: atom_id res chain seq x y z
N MET A 1 13.04 19.66 -5.13
CA MET A 1 12.60 18.78 -4.03
C MET A 1 11.26 19.30 -3.51
N LEU A 2 10.30 18.41 -3.18
CA LEU A 2 9.05 18.81 -2.52
C LEU A 2 9.37 19.43 -1.16
N ASN A 3 8.71 20.52 -0.77
CA ASN A 3 8.81 21.05 0.60
C ASN A 3 8.39 19.95 1.60
N PRO A 4 9.24 19.58 2.58
CA PRO A 4 8.91 18.58 3.60
C PRO A 4 7.57 18.80 4.30
N ASP A 5 7.18 20.06 4.53
CA ASP A 5 5.91 20.42 5.19
C ASP A 5 4.67 19.96 4.41
N TYR A 6 4.83 19.63 3.12
CA TYR A 6 3.74 19.17 2.28
C TYR A 6 3.60 17.65 2.24
N ARG A 7 4.61 16.90 2.68
CA ARG A 7 4.60 15.43 2.65
C ARG A 7 3.44 14.81 3.44
N PRO A 8 3.06 15.32 4.63
CA PRO A 8 1.91 14.78 5.36
C PRO A 8 0.56 14.94 4.64
N ARG A 9 0.50 15.75 3.57
CA ARG A 9 -0.73 15.95 2.77
C ARG A 9 -0.87 14.93 1.64
N ILE A 10 0.16 14.16 1.35
CA ILE A 10 0.09 13.05 0.41
C ILE A 10 -0.66 11.93 1.14
N ALA A 11 -1.85 11.57 0.66
CA ALA A 11 -2.63 10.50 1.27
C ALA A 11 -1.84 9.18 1.27
N PHE A 12 -1.30 8.83 0.11
CA PHE A 12 -0.33 7.77 -0.09
C PHE A 12 0.34 7.90 -1.46
N LEU A 13 1.45 7.19 -1.66
CA LEU A 13 2.10 7.01 -2.95
C LEU A 13 2.22 5.51 -3.26
N GLU A 14 1.70 5.11 -4.41
CA GLU A 14 1.62 3.69 -4.82
C GLU A 14 2.99 3.19 -5.29
N GLU A 15 3.47 2.09 -4.69
CA GLU A 15 4.65 1.32 -5.16
C GLU A 15 5.86 2.18 -5.60
N PRO A 16 6.46 3.02 -4.72
CA PRO A 16 7.51 3.98 -5.10
C PRO A 16 8.77 3.35 -5.70
N CYS A 17 9.05 2.09 -5.36
CA CYS A 17 10.32 1.43 -5.66
C CYS A 17 10.11 0.08 -6.33
N LYS A 18 11.21 -0.50 -6.82
CA LYS A 18 11.19 -1.78 -7.54
C LYS A 18 10.91 -2.99 -6.64
N THR A 19 11.24 -2.87 -5.35
CA THR A 19 11.05 -3.93 -4.36
C THR A 19 10.24 -3.38 -3.20
N ARG A 20 9.48 -4.24 -2.54
CA ARG A 20 8.72 -3.88 -1.34
C ARG A 20 9.62 -3.35 -0.22
N ASP A 21 10.79 -3.96 -0.04
CA ASP A 21 11.76 -3.53 0.97
C ASP A 21 12.26 -2.10 0.73
N ASP A 22 12.57 -1.76 -0.53
CA ASP A 22 12.96 -0.40 -0.91
C ASP A 22 11.81 0.59 -0.70
N SER A 23 10.57 0.20 -1.03
CA SER A 23 9.39 1.03 -0.80
C SER A 23 9.14 1.29 0.69
N CYS A 24 9.32 0.28 1.55
CA CYS A 24 9.26 0.42 3.00
C CYS A 24 10.38 1.32 3.53
N ALA A 25 11.62 1.17 3.02
CA ALA A 25 12.72 2.06 3.37
C ALA A 25 12.41 3.52 2.97
N PHE A 26 11.91 3.73 1.75
CA PHE A 26 11.47 5.04 1.27
C PHE A 26 10.42 5.68 2.19
N ALA A 27 9.41 4.94 2.61
CA ALA A 27 8.36 5.46 3.50
C ALA A 27 8.95 5.94 4.84
N ARG A 28 9.82 5.13 5.46
CA ARG A 28 10.50 5.47 6.72
C ARG A 28 11.44 6.67 6.59
N GLU A 29 12.22 6.73 5.52
CA GLU A 29 13.22 7.79 5.31
C GLU A 29 12.59 9.13 4.94
N THR A 30 11.49 9.11 4.18
CA THR A 30 10.88 10.33 3.64
C THR A 30 9.71 10.86 4.47
N GLY A 31 9.07 9.99 5.25
CA GLY A 31 7.81 10.27 5.94
C GLY A 31 6.60 10.37 5.01
N ILE A 32 6.72 9.89 3.76
CA ILE A 32 5.61 9.82 2.81
C ILE A 32 4.94 8.45 2.96
N ALA A 33 3.64 8.44 3.26
CA ALA A 33 2.88 7.21 3.35
C ALA A 33 2.79 6.52 1.97
N ILE A 34 2.80 5.20 1.95
CA ILE A 34 2.74 4.40 0.72
C ILE A 34 1.49 3.52 0.66
N ALA A 35 1.22 2.99 -0.52
CA ALA A 35 0.19 1.99 -0.78
C ALA A 35 0.70 0.84 -1.64
N TRP A 36 0.15 -0.35 -1.40
CA TRP A 36 0.41 -1.55 -2.22
C TRP A 36 -0.64 -1.69 -3.32
N ASP A 37 -0.22 -2.03 -4.54
CA ASP A 37 -1.09 -2.24 -5.70
C ASP A 37 -0.68 -3.50 -6.48
N GLU A 38 0.45 -3.46 -7.17
CA GLU A 38 1.06 -4.62 -7.84
C GLU A 38 1.27 -5.78 -6.87
N SER A 39 1.76 -5.48 -5.68
CA SER A 39 2.05 -6.46 -4.65
C SER A 39 0.84 -7.31 -4.28
N LEU A 40 -0.40 -6.80 -4.33
CA LEU A 40 -1.62 -7.56 -3.95
C LEU A 40 -1.87 -8.80 -4.82
N ARG A 41 -1.21 -8.89 -5.98
CA ARG A 41 -1.34 -9.98 -6.95
C ARG A 41 -0.19 -10.99 -6.85
N GLU A 42 0.83 -10.68 -6.06
CA GLU A 42 1.94 -11.60 -5.79
C GLU A 42 1.44 -12.78 -4.93
N PRO A 43 1.89 -14.01 -5.22
CA PRO A 43 1.36 -15.21 -4.58
C PRO A 43 1.66 -15.29 -3.07
N ASP A 44 2.68 -14.59 -2.60
CA ASP A 44 3.15 -14.50 -1.23
C ASP A 44 2.71 -13.21 -0.52
N PHE A 45 1.83 -12.41 -1.13
CA PHE A 45 1.30 -11.21 -0.49
C PHE A 45 0.44 -11.56 0.72
N VAL A 46 0.72 -10.89 1.84
CA VAL A 46 -0.03 -11.01 3.09
C VAL A 46 -0.47 -9.61 3.51
N PHE A 47 -1.73 -9.50 3.94
CA PHE A 47 -2.22 -8.28 4.60
C PHE A 47 -1.61 -8.21 6.00
N GLU A 48 -0.75 -7.22 6.22
CA GLU A 48 -0.10 -6.96 7.50
C GLU A 48 0.07 -5.46 7.70
N ALA A 49 -0.06 -4.99 8.95
CA ALA A 49 0.21 -3.61 9.29
C ALA A 49 1.72 -3.37 9.27
N GLN A 50 2.17 -2.41 8.46
CA GLN A 50 3.58 -2.05 8.28
C GLN A 50 3.75 -0.56 8.48
N GLU A 51 4.82 -0.15 9.16
CA GLU A 51 5.13 1.27 9.35
C GLU A 51 5.28 1.98 8.00
N GLY A 52 4.54 3.08 7.80
CA GLY A 52 4.57 3.86 6.56
C GLY A 52 3.63 3.36 5.46
N VAL A 53 3.02 2.18 5.59
CA VAL A 53 1.96 1.71 4.68
C VAL A 53 0.61 2.14 5.22
N SER A 54 -0.18 2.85 4.42
CA SER A 54 -1.46 3.44 4.87
C SER A 54 -2.67 3.00 4.04
N ALA A 55 -2.45 2.35 2.90
CA ALA A 55 -3.51 1.94 2.02
C ALA A 55 -3.12 0.73 1.16
N VAL A 56 -4.14 0.14 0.54
CA VAL A 56 -4.02 -0.85 -0.54
C VAL A 56 -4.93 -0.44 -1.69
N VAL A 57 -4.50 -0.72 -2.92
CA VAL A 57 -5.27 -0.45 -4.14
C VAL A 57 -5.78 -1.78 -4.69
N ILE A 58 -7.04 -2.10 -4.39
CA ILE A 58 -7.67 -3.32 -4.88
C ILE A 58 -8.29 -3.04 -6.25
N LYS A 59 -7.76 -3.67 -7.30
CA LYS A 59 -8.28 -3.60 -8.67
C LYS A 59 -9.17 -4.82 -8.96
N PRO A 60 -10.53 -4.71 -8.93
CA PRO A 60 -11.41 -5.88 -9.03
C PRO A 60 -11.17 -6.74 -10.27
N MET A 61 -10.93 -6.12 -11.43
CA MET A 61 -10.67 -6.82 -12.70
C MET A 61 -9.42 -7.71 -12.66
N LEU A 62 -8.42 -7.37 -11.84
CA LEU A 62 -7.20 -8.16 -11.67
C LEU A 62 -7.24 -9.06 -10.42
N THR A 63 -8.26 -8.87 -9.57
CA THR A 63 -8.43 -9.62 -8.31
C THR A 63 -9.29 -10.86 -8.51
N GLY A 64 -10.39 -10.73 -9.26
CA GLY A 64 -11.35 -11.79 -9.57
C GLY A 64 -12.74 -11.55 -8.96
N ALA A 65 -13.33 -12.61 -8.41
CA ALA A 65 -14.70 -12.61 -7.89
C ALA A 65 -14.96 -11.51 -6.85
N LEU A 66 -16.18 -10.97 -6.82
CA LEU A 66 -16.58 -9.90 -5.90
C LEU A 66 -16.38 -10.30 -4.43
N ASP A 67 -16.62 -11.56 -4.07
CA ASP A 67 -16.40 -12.03 -2.69
C ASP A 67 -14.93 -11.94 -2.28
N LYS A 68 -13.99 -12.21 -3.20
CA LYS A 68 -12.56 -12.04 -2.95
C LYS A 68 -12.20 -10.57 -2.75
N VAL A 69 -12.76 -9.68 -3.57
CA VAL A 69 -12.58 -8.22 -3.40
C VAL A 69 -13.09 -7.78 -2.04
N ARG A 70 -14.29 -8.22 -1.63
CA ARG A 70 -14.86 -7.89 -0.31
C ARG A 70 -14.00 -8.42 0.84
N ALA A 71 -13.46 -9.63 0.70
CA ALA A 71 -12.56 -10.20 1.70
C ALA A 71 -11.25 -9.39 1.84
N GLN A 72 -10.66 -8.94 0.72
CA GLN A 72 -9.48 -8.09 0.74
C GLN A 72 -9.76 -6.71 1.36
N VAL A 73 -10.90 -6.09 1.05
CA VAL A 73 -11.33 -4.85 1.70
C VAL A 73 -11.49 -5.03 3.21
N ALA A 74 -12.12 -6.12 3.64
CA ALA A 74 -12.29 -6.41 5.06
C ALA A 74 -10.95 -6.66 5.77
N ALA A 75 -10.02 -7.38 5.12
CA ALA A 75 -8.68 -7.62 5.64
C ALA A 75 -7.89 -6.32 5.81
N ALA A 76 -7.96 -5.41 4.83
CA ALA A 76 -7.33 -4.10 4.90
C ALA A 76 -7.90 -3.27 6.06
N HIS A 77 -9.22 -3.10 6.14
CA HIS A 77 -9.85 -2.33 7.22
C HIS A 77 -9.60 -2.91 8.63
N ALA A 78 -9.37 -4.22 8.75
CA ALA A 78 -9.04 -4.84 10.04
C ALA A 78 -7.65 -4.44 10.56
N LEU A 79 -6.78 -3.91 9.70
CA LEU A 79 -5.40 -3.52 10.01
C LEU A 79 -5.23 -2.01 10.24
N GLY A 80 -6.29 -1.21 10.04
CA GLY A 80 -6.28 0.25 10.13
C GLY A 80 -6.32 0.92 8.76
#